data_AF-A0A1M3QZQ8-F1
#
_entry.id   AF-A0A1M3QZQ8-F1
#
_cell.length_a   1.000
_cell.length_b   1.000
_cell.length_c   1.000
_cell.angle_alpha   90.00
_cell.angle_beta   90.00
_cell.angle_gamma   90.00
#
_symmetry.space_group_name_H-M   'P 1'
#
loop_
_entity.id
_entity.type
_entity.pdbx_description
1 polymer ?
#
loop_
_entity_poly.entity_id
_entity_poly.type
_entity_poly.pdbx_seq_one_letter_code
_entity_poly.pdbx_strand_id
1 'polypeptide(L)' 'MSNQAIEQEVEQLNDLLFHTESAEIFCAVNEVVDMNRYRVHQDQKTLVQLMFQPELKPFIFINNKN' A
#
# COMPACT_ATOMS: atom_id res chain seq x y z
N MET A 1 12.40 -1.01 -30.13
CA MET A 1 11.64 -2.05 -29.39
C MET A 1 10.62 -2.65 -30.34
N SER A 2 10.45 -3.97 -30.34
CA SER A 2 9.37 -4.63 -31.10
C SER A 2 8.07 -4.60 -30.28
N ASN A 3 6.91 -4.70 -30.94
CA ASN A 3 5.62 -4.78 -30.25
C ASN A 3 5.55 -5.97 -29.27
N GLN A 4 6.16 -7.10 -29.64
CA GLN A 4 6.25 -8.28 -28.77
C GLN A 4 7.05 -8.02 -27.49
N ALA A 5 8.15 -7.26 -27.58
CA ALA A 5 8.91 -6.89 -26.39
C ALA A 5 8.08 -5.98 -25.48
N ILE A 6 7.29 -5.06 -26.04
CA ILE A 6 6.40 -4.19 -25.26
C ILE A 6 5.31 -5.00 -24.55
N GLU A 7 4.67 -5.95 -25.25
CA GLU A 7 3.66 -6.83 -24.65
C GLU A 7 4.22 -7.63 -23.47
N GLN A 8 5.44 -8.16 -23.62
CA GLN A 8 6.09 -8.93 -22.57
C GLN A 8 6.42 -8.07 -21.33
N GLU A 9 6.89 -6.83 -21.52
CA GLU A 9 7.14 -5.91 -20.40
C GLU A 9 5.84 -5.51 -19.70
N VAL A 10 4.75 -5.33 -20.45
CA VAL A 10 3.42 -5.02 -19.88
C VAL A 10 2.90 -6.19 -19.04
N GLU A 11 3.06 -7.43 -19.51
CA GLU A 11 2.66 -8.62 -18.76
C GLU A 11 3.46 -8.75 -17.44
N GLN A 12 4.78 -8.55 -17.49
CA GLN A 12 5.63 -8.57 -16.30
C GLN A 12 5.26 -7.49 -15.28
N LEU A 13 4.97 -6.28 -15.75
CA LEU A 13 4.51 -5.18 -14.89
C LEU A 13 3.17 -5.52 -14.25
N ASN A 14 2.23 -6.06 -15.03
CA ASN A 14 0.92 -6.46 -14.53
C ASN A 14 1.04 -7.54 -13.45
N ASP A 15 1.88 -8.56 -13.67
CA ASP A 15 2.11 -9.60 -12.67
C ASP A 15 2.74 -9.03 -11.40
N LEU A 16 3.73 -8.14 -11.52
CA LEU A 16 4.37 -7.52 -10.36
C LEU A 16 3.38 -6.67 -9.55
N LEU A 17 2.56 -5.87 -10.21
CA LEU A 17 1.52 -5.07 -9.55
C LEU A 17 0.46 -5.95 -8.90
N PHE A 18 0.01 -7.00 -9.60
CA PHE A 18 -0.97 -7.95 -9.07
C PHE A 18 -0.55 -8.56 -7.73
N HIS A 19 0.74 -8.91 -7.58
CA HIS A 19 1.25 -9.50 -6.33
C HIS A 19 1.54 -8.47 -5.23
N THR A 20 1.79 -7.21 -5.57
CA THR A 20 2.17 -6.17 -4.61
C THR A 20 0.99 -5.32 -4.14
N GLU A 21 -0.06 -5.17 -4.95
CA GLU A 21 -1.25 -4.35 -4.69
C GLU A 21 -2.33 -5.09 -3.88
N SER A 22 -1.93 -5.94 -2.93
CA SER A 22 -2.87 -6.57 -2.01
C SER A 22 -2.95 -5.83 -0.67
N ALA A 23 -4.13 -5.85 -0.06
CA ALA A 23 -4.34 -5.32 1.28
C ALA A 23 -3.44 -6.01 2.32
N GLU A 24 -3.14 -7.31 2.10
CA GLU A 24 -2.24 -8.07 2.96
C GLU A 24 -0.80 -7.54 2.89
N ILE A 25 -0.25 -7.34 1.69
CA ILE A 25 1.09 -6.78 1.52
C ILE A 25 1.15 -5.36 2.08
N PHE A 26 0.15 -4.53 1.79
CA PHE A 26 0.05 -3.19 2.37
C PHE A 26 0.10 -3.23 3.90
N CYS A 27 -0.68 -4.09 4.55
CA CYS A 27 -0.70 -4.20 6.00
C CYS A 27 0.60 -4.77 6.60
N ALA A 28 1.28 -5.64 5.87
CA ALA A 28 2.54 -6.22 6.31
C ALA A 28 3.66 -5.17 6.34
N VAL A 29 3.81 -4.41 5.25
CA VAL A 29 4.95 -3.50 5.04
C VAL A 29 4.72 -2.09 5.56
N ASN A 30 3.49 -1.71 5.93
CA ASN A 30 3.20 -0.39 6.47
C ASN A 30 2.75 -0.42 7.93
N GLU A 31 2.84 0.73 8.57
CA GLU A 31 2.21 1.07 9.84
C GLU A 31 1.60 2.46 9.75
N VAL A 32 0.69 2.78 10.67
CA VAL A 32 0.03 4.08 10.70
C VAL A 32 0.44 4.82 11.97
N VAL A 33 1.00 6.01 11.80
CA VAL A 33 1.34 6.91 12.89
C VAL A 33 0.19 7.91 13.07
N ASP A 34 -0.55 7.75 14.16
CA ASP A 34 -1.60 8.69 14.58
C ASP A 34 -1.03 9.65 15.63
N MET A 35 -0.65 10.85 15.19
CA MET A 35 -0.11 11.88 16.06
C MET A 35 -1.20 12.59 16.88
N ASN A 36 -2.48 12.48 16.51
CA ASN A 36 -3.57 13.01 17.33
C ASN A 36 -3.73 12.19 18.62
N ARG A 37 -3.35 10.91 18.57
CA ARG A 37 -3.43 9.97 19.70
C ARG A 37 -2.09 9.54 20.27
N TYR A 38 -0.99 9.99 19.65
CA TYR A 38 0.37 9.56 19.97
C TYR A 38 0.52 8.04 19.96
N ARG A 39 0.01 7.39 18.90
CA ARG A 39 0.02 5.92 18.76
C ARG A 39 0.45 5.48 17.37
N VAL A 40 1.07 4.31 17.32
CA VAL A 40 1.35 3.58 16.08
C VAL A 40 0.40 2.40 15.98
N HIS A 41 -0.32 2.31 14.88
CA HIS A 41 -1.23 1.22 14.54
C HIS A 41 -0.53 0.28 13.56
N GLN A 42 -0.52 -1.00 13.90
CA GLN A 42 -0.01 -2.09 13.05
C GLN A 42 -1.08 -3.17 12.82
N ASP A 43 -2.29 -2.98 13.38
CA ASP A 43 -3.38 -3.91 13.21
C ASP A 43 -4.00 -3.79 11.81
N GLN A 44 -4.19 -4.95 11.16
CA GLN A 44 -4.72 -5.02 9.80
C GLN A 44 -6.06 -4.29 9.66
N LYS A 45 -6.94 -4.35 10.68
CA LYS A 45 -8.25 -3.71 10.63
C LYS A 45 -8.13 -2.20 10.44
N THR A 46 -7.29 -1.54 11.22
CA THR A 46 -7.06 -0.09 11.13
C THR A 46 -6.44 0.29 9.78
N LEU A 47 -5.44 -0.47 9.33
CA LEU A 47 -4.75 -0.20 8.06
C LEU A 47 -5.68 -0.38 6.85
N VAL A 48 -6.47 -1.45 6.83
CA VAL A 48 -7.47 -1.69 5.78
C VAL A 48 -8.54 -0.60 5.79
N GLN A 49 -9.03 -0.18 6.97
CA GLN A 49 -9.99 0.92 7.06
C GLN A 49 -9.45 2.23 6.48
N LEU A 50 -8.15 2.51 6.67
CA LEU A 50 -7.50 3.69 6.12
C LEU A 50 -7.31 3.61 4.61
N MET A 51 -7.05 2.42 4.06
CA MET A 51 -6.93 2.22 2.60
C MET A 51 -8.21 2.60 1.84
N PHE A 52 -9.38 2.42 2.46
CA PHE A 52 -10.67 2.78 1.85
C PHE A 52 -11.10 4.23 2.13
N GLN A 53 -10.31 5.02 2.86
CA GLN A 53 -10.59 6.44 3.03
C GLN A 53 -10.05 7.21 1.82
N PRO A 54 -10.86 8.10 1.22
CA PRO A 54 -10.42 8.91 0.08
C PRO A 54 -9.30 9.88 0.46
N GLU A 55 -9.26 10.30 1.72
CA GLU A 55 -8.24 11.20 2.27
C GLU A 55 -7.88 10.80 3.69
N LEU A 56 -6.61 11.00 4.06
CA LEU A 56 -6.15 10.84 5.43
C LEU A 56 -6.55 12.04 6.28
N LYS A 57 -6.98 11.79 7.51
CA LYS A 57 -7.19 12.87 8.48
C LYS A 57 -5.85 13.58 8.76
N PRO A 58 -5.87 14.88 9.08
CA PRO A 58 -4.67 15.59 9.49
C PRO A 58 -3.92 14.84 10.60
N PHE A 59 -2.59 14.84 10.49
CA PHE A 59 -1.68 14.21 11.45
C PHE A 59 -1.81 12.68 11.59
N ILE A 60 -2.43 12.01 10.61
CA ILE A 60 -2.34 10.57 10.41
C ILE A 60 -1.40 10.31 9.22
N PHE A 61 -0.37 9.50 9.43
CA PHE A 61 0.63 9.20 8.42
C PHE A 61 0.73 7.70 8.20
N ILE A 62 0.88 7.29 6.94
CA ILE A 62 1.27 5.92 6.59
C ILE A 62 2.79 5.90 6.51
N ASN A 63 3.42 5.09 7.34
CA ASN A 63 4.86 4.89 7.35
C ASN A 63 5.18 3.51 6.78
N ASN A 64 6.09 3.46 5.81
CA ASN A 64 6.62 2.20 5.32
C ASN A 64 7.71 1.69 6.27
N LYS A 65 7.72 0.39 6.56
CA LYS A 65 8.66 -0.23 7.52
C LYS A 65 10.02 -0.58 6.90
N ASN A 66 10.21 -0.37 5.60
CA ASN A 66 11.48 -0.65 4.90
C ASN A 66 12.55 0.42 5.16
#